data_AF-F0HKZ2-F1
#
_entry.id   AF-F0HKZ2-F1
#
_cell.length_a   1.000
_cell.length_b   1.000
_cell.length_c   1.000
_cell.angle_alpha   90.00
_cell.angle_beta   90.00
_cell.angle_gamma   90.00
#
_symmetry.space_group_name_H-M   'P 1'
#
loop_
_entity.id
_entity.type
_entity.pdbx_description
1 polymer ?
#
loop_
_entity_poly.entity_id
_entity_poly.type
_entity_poly.pdbx_seq_one_letter_code
_entity_poly.pdbx_strand_id
1 'polypeptide(L)'
;MLLDYVEKYDGQVILFDDGLARYIKRSRPRIAIVASLNKAMCNLQDSRESESDYYRDLFRLYDEVVVRSEYVLRDGWLDDLRDRRDSVEIIVNQFCVPDCKHAFSHISELEEWSHRGCCGEGRPCYHLETASCIESRLSENLFISNRRISELCSAGFTHMKIAGRNSPLPLFLDTLAEYIFEPTGVISHIKRAIVRDFKKESMMGFEALFPFSIPKSVLKGL
;
A
#
# COMPACT_ATOMS: atom_id res chain seq x y z
N MET A 1 -14.76 -20.18 14.37
CA MET A 1 -14.50 -19.28 15.51
C MET A 1 -14.23 -17.84 15.06
N LEU A 2 -13.21 -17.51 14.25
CA LEU A 2 -13.03 -16.13 13.76
C LEU A 2 -14.14 -15.68 12.80
N LEU A 3 -14.48 -16.50 11.79
CA LEU A 3 -15.53 -16.16 10.83
C LEU A 3 -16.92 -16.00 11.47
N ASP A 4 -17.15 -16.64 12.63
CA ASP A 4 -18.38 -16.43 13.40
C ASP A 4 -18.45 -14.99 13.95
N TYR A 5 -17.32 -14.44 14.38
CA TYR A 5 -17.25 -13.04 14.83
C TYR A 5 -17.35 -12.07 13.66
N VAL A 6 -16.69 -12.37 12.54
CA VAL A 6 -16.82 -11.56 11.32
C VAL A 6 -18.29 -11.48 10.91
N GLU A 7 -18.98 -12.61 10.84
CA GLU A 7 -20.40 -12.62 10.47
C GLU A 7 -21.29 -11.95 11.53
N LYS A 8 -21.02 -12.14 12.83
CA LYS A 8 -21.81 -11.56 13.91
C LYS A 8 -21.75 -10.04 13.98
N TYR A 9 -20.61 -9.45 13.60
CA TYR A 9 -20.35 -8.02 13.72
C TYR A 9 -20.27 -7.32 12.36
N ASP A 10 -20.86 -7.90 11.32
CA ASP A 10 -20.88 -7.36 9.95
C ASP A 10 -19.48 -6.97 9.43
N GLY A 11 -18.48 -7.77 9.82
CA GLY A 11 -17.11 -7.63 9.37
C GLY A 11 -16.93 -8.11 7.94
N GLN A 12 -15.79 -7.72 7.36
CA GLN A 12 -15.38 -8.12 6.01
C GLN A 12 -14.07 -8.92 6.07
N VAL A 13 -13.82 -9.70 5.02
CA VAL A 13 -12.53 -10.39 4.83
C VAL A 13 -11.87 -9.93 3.54
N ILE A 14 -10.56 -9.67 3.60
CA ILE A 14 -9.76 -9.32 2.43
C ILE A 14 -8.98 -10.56 2.01
N LEU A 15 -9.20 -11.06 0.79
CA LEU A 15 -8.65 -12.33 0.36
C LEU A 15 -7.89 -12.24 -0.97
N PHE A 16 -6.79 -12.98 -1.06
CA PHE A 16 -6.06 -13.23 -2.30
C PHE A 16 -6.52 -14.53 -2.99
N ASP A 17 -6.81 -15.58 -2.22
CA ASP A 17 -7.13 -16.92 -2.74
C ASP A 17 -8.61 -17.09 -3.12
N ASP A 18 -8.86 -17.49 -4.37
CA ASP A 18 -10.23 -17.70 -4.88
C ASP A 18 -10.88 -18.97 -4.32
N GLY A 19 -10.08 -19.97 -3.92
CA GLY A 19 -10.58 -21.19 -3.30
C GLY A 19 -11.25 -20.89 -1.95
N LEU A 20 -10.56 -20.14 -1.11
CA LEU A 20 -11.03 -19.66 0.18
C LEU A 20 -12.21 -18.70 0.02
N ALA A 21 -12.17 -17.79 -0.95
CA ALA A 21 -13.31 -16.90 -1.24
C ALA A 21 -14.57 -17.71 -1.59
N ARG A 22 -14.46 -18.70 -2.49
CA ARG A 22 -15.59 -19.61 -2.82
C ARG A 22 -16.06 -20.42 -1.62
N TYR A 23 -15.14 -20.89 -0.78
CA TYR A 23 -15.50 -21.61 0.44
C TYR A 23 -16.30 -20.71 1.40
N ILE A 24 -15.86 -19.48 1.63
CA ILE A 24 -16.57 -18.53 2.51
C ILE A 24 -17.91 -18.13 1.91
N LYS A 25 -17.99 -17.82 0.61
CA LYS A 25 -19.28 -17.53 -0.06
C LYS A 25 -20.31 -18.66 0.11
N ARG A 26 -19.88 -19.92 0.01
CA ARG A 26 -20.77 -21.08 0.18
C ARG A 26 -21.17 -21.33 1.63
N SER A 27 -20.23 -21.20 2.57
CA SER A 27 -20.44 -21.56 3.96
C SER A 27 -20.98 -20.42 4.83
N ARG A 28 -20.73 -19.16 4.44
CA ARG A 28 -21.00 -17.92 5.17
C ARG A 28 -21.35 -16.78 4.20
N PRO A 29 -22.45 -16.86 3.45
CA PRO A 29 -22.78 -15.93 2.36
C PRO A 29 -22.98 -14.47 2.79
N ARG A 30 -23.19 -14.21 4.10
CA ARG A 30 -23.33 -12.86 4.65
C ARG A 30 -22.01 -12.12 4.85
N ILE A 31 -20.88 -12.85 4.88
CA ILE A 31 -19.57 -12.22 5.02
C ILE A 31 -19.20 -11.59 3.67
N ALA A 32 -19.03 -10.28 3.66
CA ALA A 32 -18.54 -9.57 2.49
C ALA A 32 -17.05 -9.85 2.27
N ILE A 33 -16.69 -10.07 1.01
CA ILE A 33 -15.34 -10.45 0.59
C ILE A 33 -14.77 -9.36 -0.30
N VAL A 34 -13.66 -8.78 0.14
CA VAL A 34 -12.88 -7.79 -0.59
C VAL A 34 -11.73 -8.48 -1.30
N ALA A 35 -11.54 -8.22 -2.60
CA ALA A 35 -10.37 -8.69 -3.33
C ALA A 35 -9.11 -7.99 -2.83
N SER A 36 -8.09 -8.75 -2.42
CA SER A 36 -6.81 -8.19 -2.01
C SER A 36 -6.14 -7.41 -3.14
N LEU A 37 -5.59 -6.24 -2.83
CA LEU A 37 -4.76 -5.45 -3.76
C LEU A 37 -3.62 -6.29 -4.37
N ASN A 38 -3.06 -7.21 -3.58
CA ASN A 38 -1.97 -8.09 -4.00
C ASN A 38 -2.36 -8.96 -5.21
N LYS A 39 -3.66 -9.23 -5.39
CA LYS A 39 -4.19 -10.02 -6.51
C LYS A 39 -4.01 -9.29 -7.83
N ALA A 40 -4.32 -8.00 -7.88
CA ALA A 40 -4.05 -7.16 -9.04
C ALA A 40 -2.55 -7.03 -9.31
N MET A 41 -1.75 -6.85 -8.26
CA MET A 41 -0.29 -6.76 -8.36
C MET A 41 0.38 -8.05 -8.88
N CYS A 42 -0.26 -9.21 -8.71
CA CYS A 42 0.22 -10.49 -9.23
C CYS A 42 -0.28 -10.73 -10.66
N ASN A 43 -1.58 -10.53 -10.91
CA ASN A 43 -2.21 -11.01 -12.14
C ASN A 43 -2.07 -10.03 -13.32
N LEU A 44 -1.88 -8.73 -13.05
CA LEU A 44 -1.76 -7.71 -14.10
C LEU A 44 -0.32 -7.49 -14.60
N GLN A 45 0.69 -8.19 -14.06
CA GLN A 45 2.10 -7.94 -14.44
C GLN A 45 2.39 -8.28 -15.91
N ASP A 46 1.74 -9.31 -16.44
CA ASP A 46 1.98 -9.83 -17.80
C ASP A 46 0.70 -9.94 -18.65
N SER A 47 -0.40 -9.33 -18.18
CA SER A 47 -1.70 -9.46 -18.84
C SER A 47 -1.79 -8.63 -20.13
N ARG A 48 -2.47 -9.18 -21.14
CA ARG A 48 -2.96 -8.46 -22.32
C ARG A 48 -4.40 -7.98 -22.16
N GLU A 49 -5.06 -8.34 -21.07
CA GLU A 49 -6.43 -7.90 -20.76
C GLU A 49 -6.42 -6.42 -20.36
N SER A 50 -7.49 -5.71 -20.68
CA SER A 50 -7.71 -4.38 -20.13
C SER A 50 -7.75 -4.47 -18.61
N GLU A 51 -7.05 -3.59 -17.89
CA GLU A 51 -7.03 -3.62 -16.43
C GLU A 51 -8.45 -3.43 -15.87
N SER A 52 -9.32 -2.67 -16.56
CA SER A 52 -10.72 -2.49 -16.15
C SER A 52 -11.54 -3.77 -16.30
N ASP A 53 -11.29 -4.57 -17.35
CA ASP A 53 -11.91 -5.89 -17.55
C ASP A 53 -11.52 -6.86 -16.42
N TYR A 54 -10.25 -6.85 -16.01
CA TYR A 54 -9.78 -7.64 -14.88
C TYR A 54 -10.55 -7.32 -13.59
N TYR A 55 -10.71 -6.04 -13.24
CA TYR A 55 -11.48 -5.66 -12.04
C TYR A 55 -12.97 -5.99 -12.18
N ARG A 56 -13.54 -5.87 -13.39
CA ARG A 56 -14.92 -6.31 -13.65
C ARG A 56 -15.09 -7.81 -13.40
N ASP A 57 -14.12 -8.60 -13.82
CA ASP A 57 -14.17 -10.05 -13.64
C ASP A 57 -14.03 -10.47 -12.17
N LEU A 58 -13.31 -9.71 -11.33
CA LEU A 58 -13.27 -9.94 -9.89
C LEU A 58 -14.66 -9.84 -9.23
N PHE A 59 -15.54 -8.95 -9.72
CA PHE A 59 -16.89 -8.81 -9.17
C PHE A 59 -17.79 -10.05 -9.37
N ARG A 60 -17.37 -11.05 -10.15
CA ARG A 60 -18.06 -12.35 -10.22
C ARG A 60 -17.95 -13.16 -8.93
N LEU A 61 -16.95 -12.88 -8.09
CA LEU A 61 -16.67 -13.62 -6.86
C LEU A 61 -16.57 -12.72 -5.63
N TYR A 62 -16.05 -11.50 -5.79
CA TYR A 62 -15.79 -10.54 -4.72
C TYR A 62 -16.88 -9.47 -4.68
N ASP A 63 -17.21 -9.03 -3.47
CA ASP A 63 -18.20 -7.97 -3.23
C ASP A 63 -17.60 -6.58 -3.46
N GLU A 64 -16.31 -6.43 -3.16
CA GLU A 64 -15.56 -5.19 -3.27
C GLU A 64 -14.17 -5.48 -3.86
N VAL A 65 -13.62 -4.51 -4.60
CA VAL A 65 -12.27 -4.61 -5.18
C VAL A 65 -11.43 -3.42 -4.75
N VAL A 66 -10.12 -3.66 -4.58
CA VAL A 66 -9.17 -2.62 -4.21
C VAL A 66 -8.34 -2.23 -5.44
N VAL A 67 -8.52 -1.01 -5.92
CA VAL A 67 -7.89 -0.50 -7.15
C VAL A 67 -6.57 0.20 -6.84
N ARG A 68 -5.55 -0.11 -7.65
CA ARG A 68 -4.22 0.49 -7.62
C ARG A 68 -4.25 1.98 -8.01
N SER A 69 -3.45 2.80 -7.33
CA SER A 69 -3.46 4.27 -7.51
C SER A 69 -3.10 4.68 -8.93
N GLU A 70 -2.19 3.96 -9.59
CA GLU A 70 -1.71 4.27 -10.94
C GLU A 70 -2.85 4.31 -11.98
N TYR A 71 -3.86 3.46 -11.84
CA TYR A 71 -5.00 3.40 -12.74
C TYR A 71 -5.98 4.54 -12.49
N VAL A 72 -6.17 4.89 -11.21
CA VAL A 72 -7.06 5.98 -10.78
C VAL A 72 -6.55 7.36 -11.18
N LEU A 73 -5.23 7.49 -11.37
CA LEU A 73 -4.60 8.71 -11.88
C LEU A 73 -4.82 8.92 -13.38
N ARG A 74 -5.21 7.88 -14.13
CA ARG A 74 -5.56 7.99 -15.55
C ARG A 74 -7.00 8.51 -15.68
N ASP A 75 -7.18 9.66 -16.32
CA ASP A 75 -8.52 10.23 -16.53
C ASP A 75 -9.40 9.29 -17.36
N GLY A 76 -10.67 9.18 -16.95
CA GLY A 76 -11.67 8.32 -17.59
C GLY A 76 -11.54 6.83 -17.29
N TRP A 77 -10.42 6.34 -16.73
CA TRP A 77 -10.24 4.90 -16.50
C TRP A 77 -11.30 4.31 -15.54
N LEU A 78 -11.69 5.07 -14.51
CA LEU A 78 -12.72 4.64 -13.56
C LEU A 78 -14.15 4.68 -14.13
N ASP A 79 -14.38 5.32 -15.29
CA ASP A 79 -15.71 5.33 -15.90
C ASP A 79 -16.17 3.91 -16.25
N ASP A 80 -15.23 3.02 -16.58
CA ASP A 80 -15.47 1.60 -16.82
C ASP A 80 -15.99 0.86 -15.59
N LEU A 81 -15.83 1.39 -14.37
CA LEU A 81 -16.27 0.77 -13.12
C LEU A 81 -17.40 1.57 -12.42
N ARG A 82 -17.95 2.58 -13.10
CA ARG A 82 -18.87 3.56 -12.48
C ARG A 82 -20.20 2.98 -12.00
N ASP A 83 -20.67 1.92 -12.64
CA ASP A 83 -21.85 1.13 -12.23
C ASP A 83 -21.63 0.37 -10.92
N ARG A 84 -20.37 0.20 -10.50
CA ARG A 84 -19.96 -0.52 -9.28
C ARG A 84 -19.17 0.37 -8.30
N ARG A 85 -19.29 1.69 -8.41
CA ARG A 85 -18.52 2.67 -7.60
C ARG A 85 -18.58 2.45 -6.08
N ASP A 86 -19.70 1.95 -5.56
CA ASP A 86 -19.89 1.66 -4.12
C ASP A 86 -19.14 0.38 -3.66
N SER A 87 -18.61 -0.38 -4.62
CA SER A 87 -17.84 -1.62 -4.44
C SER A 87 -16.37 -1.46 -4.84
N VAL A 88 -15.91 -0.22 -5.02
CA VAL A 88 -14.54 0.09 -5.44
C VAL A 88 -13.83 0.85 -4.31
N GLU A 89 -12.86 0.20 -3.68
CA GLU A 89 -11.94 0.80 -2.71
C GLU A 89 -10.68 1.29 -3.43
N ILE A 90 -10.29 2.55 -3.25
CA ILE A 90 -9.13 3.15 -3.93
C ILE A 90 -7.93 3.26 -2.98
N ILE A 91 -6.77 2.74 -3.39
CA ILE A 91 -5.51 3.01 -2.67
C ILE A 91 -5.05 4.44 -2.96
N VAL A 92 -4.72 5.21 -1.92
CA VAL A 92 -4.30 6.62 -2.08
C VAL A 92 -2.80 6.87 -1.92
N ASN A 93 -2.05 5.89 -1.41
CA ASN A 93 -0.62 6.03 -1.07
C ASN A 93 0.18 4.79 -1.51
N GLN A 94 0.03 4.38 -2.77
CA GLN A 94 0.78 3.23 -3.28
C GLN A 94 2.29 3.53 -3.23
N PHE A 95 3.02 2.69 -2.50
CA PHE A 95 4.45 2.85 -2.21
C PHE A 95 5.37 2.21 -3.25
N CYS A 96 4.83 1.46 -4.21
CA CYS A 96 5.61 0.82 -5.27
C CYS A 96 5.70 1.75 -6.49
N VAL A 97 6.71 1.57 -7.34
CA VAL A 97 6.78 2.25 -8.63
C VAL A 97 5.65 1.79 -9.56
N PRO A 98 5.22 2.61 -10.53
CA PRO A 98 4.22 2.19 -11.52
C PRO A 98 4.66 0.92 -12.25
N ASP A 99 3.70 0.04 -12.57
CA ASP A 99 3.92 -1.19 -13.35
C ASP A 99 5.10 -2.09 -12.89
N CYS A 100 5.40 -2.08 -11.59
CA CYS A 100 6.50 -2.85 -11.04
C CYS A 100 6.37 -4.36 -11.32
N LYS A 101 7.25 -4.90 -12.19
CA LYS A 101 7.32 -6.33 -12.53
C LYS A 101 7.76 -7.22 -11.36
N HIS A 102 8.25 -6.63 -10.27
CA HIS A 102 8.70 -7.36 -9.08
C HIS A 102 7.77 -7.16 -7.87
N ALA A 103 6.60 -6.53 -8.04
CA ALA A 103 5.67 -6.24 -6.93
C ALA A 103 5.28 -7.50 -6.14
N PHE A 104 4.95 -8.60 -6.81
CA PHE A 104 4.62 -9.88 -6.15
C PHE A 104 5.80 -10.44 -5.35
N SER A 105 7.02 -10.38 -5.90
CA SER A 105 8.24 -10.82 -5.21
C SER A 105 8.46 -10.00 -3.94
N HIS A 106 8.34 -8.67 -4.00
CA HIS A 106 8.46 -7.81 -2.82
C HIS A 106 7.46 -8.17 -1.71
N ILE A 107 6.19 -8.39 -2.08
CA ILE A 107 5.15 -8.72 -1.12
C ILE A 107 5.45 -10.06 -0.46
N SER A 108 5.84 -11.06 -1.24
CA SER A 108 6.19 -12.39 -0.74
C SER A 108 7.38 -12.32 0.23
N GLU A 109 8.42 -11.56 -0.11
CA GLU A 109 9.59 -11.35 0.75
C GLU A 109 9.22 -10.59 2.05
N LEU A 110 8.34 -9.59 1.97
CA LEU A 110 7.83 -8.86 3.14
C LEU A 110 7.00 -9.76 4.05
N GLU A 111 6.16 -10.62 3.47
CA GLU A 111 5.41 -11.62 4.22
C GLU A 111 6.36 -12.59 4.92
N GLU A 112 7.35 -13.15 4.23
CA GLU A 112 8.36 -14.02 4.86
C GLU A 112 9.13 -13.32 5.99
N TRP A 113 9.55 -12.06 5.77
CA TRP A 113 10.23 -11.29 6.81
C TRP A 113 9.35 -11.05 8.04
N SER A 114 8.06 -10.76 7.82
CA SER A 114 7.06 -10.65 8.88
C SER A 114 6.89 -11.97 9.64
N HIS A 115 6.78 -13.11 8.93
CA HIS A 115 6.69 -14.45 9.53
C HIS A 115 7.94 -14.80 10.36
N ARG A 116 9.11 -14.30 9.98
CA ARG A 116 10.36 -14.42 10.76
C ARG A 116 10.43 -13.45 11.93
N GLY A 117 9.35 -12.76 12.29
CA GLY A 117 9.31 -11.81 13.40
C GLY A 117 10.08 -10.52 13.12
N CYS A 118 10.11 -10.09 11.86
CA CYS A 118 10.83 -8.88 11.42
C CYS A 118 12.35 -8.90 11.72
N CYS A 119 12.94 -10.09 11.79
CA CYS A 119 14.35 -10.28 12.07
C CYS A 119 15.20 -10.27 10.78
N GLY A 120 16.38 -9.64 10.84
CA GLY A 120 17.31 -9.48 9.73
C GLY A 120 17.10 -8.21 8.91
N GLU A 121 18.02 -7.94 7.98
CA GLU A 121 17.89 -6.81 7.04
C GLU A 121 16.72 -7.09 6.09
N GLY A 122 15.74 -6.17 6.08
CA GLY A 122 14.70 -6.16 5.05
C GLY A 122 15.36 -5.99 3.69
N ARG A 123 14.89 -6.72 2.67
CA ARG A 123 15.45 -6.57 1.33
C ARG A 123 15.08 -5.19 0.76
N PRO A 124 16.04 -4.45 0.21
CA PRO A 124 15.75 -3.20 -0.46
C PRO A 124 14.88 -3.45 -1.70
N CYS A 125 14.04 -2.48 -2.05
CA CYS A 125 13.25 -2.51 -3.29
C CYS A 125 14.17 -2.76 -4.50
N TYR A 126 13.80 -3.65 -5.42
CA TYR A 126 14.55 -3.89 -6.67
C TYR A 126 14.64 -2.62 -7.55
N HIS A 127 13.75 -1.65 -7.33
CA HIS A 127 13.78 -0.33 -7.95
C HIS A 127 14.20 0.77 -6.95
N LEU A 128 15.06 0.47 -5.96
CA LEU A 128 15.45 1.45 -4.94
C LEU A 128 15.98 2.73 -5.57
N GLU A 129 16.76 2.66 -6.65
CA GLU A 129 17.27 3.83 -7.36
C GLU A 129 16.13 4.67 -7.95
N THR A 130 15.18 4.07 -8.66
CA THR A 130 13.99 4.76 -9.19
C THR A 130 13.10 5.31 -8.07
N ALA A 131 12.87 4.51 -7.04
CA ALA A 131 12.03 4.86 -5.89
C ALA A 131 12.70 5.86 -4.93
N SER A 132 14.01 6.12 -5.08
CA SER A 132 14.75 7.14 -4.33
C SER A 132 15.11 8.36 -5.18
N CYS A 133 14.89 8.30 -6.50
CA CYS A 133 15.05 9.40 -7.42
C CYS A 133 13.89 10.40 -7.26
N ILE A 134 14.19 11.61 -6.80
CA ILE A 134 13.19 12.66 -6.57
C ILE A 134 12.48 13.05 -7.86
N GLU A 135 13.21 13.19 -8.97
CA GLU A 135 12.63 13.58 -10.26
C GLU A 135 11.60 12.54 -10.71
N SER A 136 11.96 11.25 -10.65
CA SER A 136 11.05 10.14 -10.99
C SER A 136 9.83 10.08 -10.06
N ARG A 137 10.03 10.27 -8.75
CA ARG A 137 8.91 10.29 -7.80
C ARG A 137 7.95 11.46 -8.01
N LEU A 138 8.46 12.63 -8.38
CA LEU A 138 7.63 13.80 -8.66
C LEU A 138 6.88 13.65 -9.99
N SER A 139 7.48 13.04 -11.02
CA SER A 139 6.85 12.83 -12.32
C SER A 139 5.86 11.67 -12.34
N GLU A 140 6.12 10.62 -11.57
CA GLU A 140 5.33 9.37 -11.54
C GLU A 140 4.72 9.12 -10.16
N ASN A 141 4.30 10.21 -9.50
CA ASN A 141 3.80 10.16 -8.14
C ASN A 141 2.49 9.36 -8.06
N LEU A 142 2.50 8.21 -7.39
CA LEU A 142 1.31 7.38 -7.16
C LEU A 142 0.49 7.78 -5.93
N PHE A 143 0.82 8.92 -5.31
CA PHE A 143 0.07 9.48 -4.21
C PHE A 143 -1.07 10.33 -4.76
N ILE A 144 -2.29 9.99 -4.36
CA ILE A 144 -3.48 10.71 -4.82
C ILE A 144 -3.62 12.01 -4.03
N SER A 145 -3.54 13.15 -4.73
CA SER A 145 -3.70 14.47 -4.11
C SER A 145 -5.11 14.69 -3.54
N ASN A 146 -5.24 15.58 -2.55
CA ASN A 146 -6.54 15.96 -1.98
C ASN A 146 -7.52 16.48 -3.05
N ARG A 147 -7.01 17.21 -4.05
CA ARG A 147 -7.82 17.67 -5.18
C ARG A 147 -8.38 16.47 -5.96
N ARG A 148 -7.52 15.50 -6.31
CA ARG A 148 -7.96 14.30 -7.02
C ARG A 148 -8.93 13.46 -6.19
N ILE A 149 -8.71 13.32 -4.88
CA ILE A 149 -9.67 12.70 -3.96
C ILE A 149 -11.03 13.40 -4.04
N SER A 150 -11.06 14.74 -4.02
CA SER A 150 -12.31 15.50 -4.14
C SER A 150 -13.01 15.27 -5.49
N GLU A 151 -12.26 15.17 -6.58
CA GLU A 151 -12.80 14.86 -7.91
C GLU A 151 -13.41 13.44 -7.93
N LEU A 152 -12.71 12.45 -7.37
CA LEU A 152 -13.19 11.06 -7.26
C LEU A 152 -14.45 10.94 -6.41
N CYS A 153 -14.48 11.61 -5.25
CA CYS A 153 -15.66 11.66 -4.39
C CYS A 153 -16.85 12.31 -5.11
N SER A 154 -16.61 13.36 -5.90
CA SER A 154 -17.65 14.01 -6.71
C SER A 154 -18.19 13.10 -7.83
N ALA A 155 -17.35 12.20 -8.34
CA ALA A 155 -17.75 11.15 -9.28
C ALA A 155 -18.45 9.95 -8.59
N GLY A 156 -18.51 9.94 -7.26
CA GLY A 156 -19.18 8.93 -6.43
C GLY A 156 -18.29 7.81 -5.92
N PHE A 157 -16.97 7.86 -6.16
CA PHE A 157 -16.00 6.93 -5.57
C PHE A 157 -15.58 7.45 -4.20
N THR A 158 -16.08 6.84 -3.13
CA THR A 158 -15.93 7.36 -1.76
C THR A 158 -15.15 6.46 -0.82
N HIS A 159 -14.89 5.20 -1.21
CA HIS A 159 -14.10 4.27 -0.40
C HIS A 159 -12.61 4.45 -0.70
N MET A 160 -11.86 4.87 0.31
CA MET A 160 -10.43 5.18 0.20
C MET A 160 -9.63 4.38 1.22
N LYS A 161 -8.44 3.96 0.82
CA LYS A 161 -7.55 3.13 1.64
C LYS A 161 -6.12 3.61 1.65
N ILE A 162 -5.61 3.70 2.87
CA ILE A 162 -4.19 3.88 3.14
C ILE A 162 -3.55 2.49 3.23
N ALA A 163 -2.61 2.22 2.33
CA ALA A 163 -1.72 1.06 2.34
C ALA A 163 -0.76 1.11 3.53
N GLY A 164 -0.31 -0.07 3.98
CA GLY A 164 0.66 -0.20 5.07
C GLY A 164 0.08 -0.24 6.48
N ARG A 165 -1.26 -0.20 6.66
CA ARG A 165 -1.91 -0.31 7.98
C ARG A 165 -1.53 -1.56 8.79
N ASN A 166 -1.15 -2.64 8.09
CA ASN A 166 -0.75 -3.91 8.70
C ASN A 166 0.79 -4.12 8.64
N SER A 167 1.54 -3.12 8.19
CA SER A 167 3.00 -3.19 8.19
C SER A 167 3.55 -3.00 9.60
N PRO A 168 4.76 -3.54 9.90
CA PRO A 168 5.45 -3.22 11.14
C PRO A 168 5.53 -1.71 11.34
N LEU A 169 5.37 -1.25 12.59
CA LEU A 169 5.26 0.17 12.93
C LEU A 169 6.35 1.05 12.26
N PRO A 170 7.63 0.66 12.19
CA PRO A 170 8.64 1.43 11.44
C PRO A 170 8.25 1.69 9.99
N LEU A 171 7.82 0.65 9.27
CA LEU A 171 7.49 0.72 7.84
C LEU A 171 6.19 1.50 7.63
N PHE A 172 5.22 1.35 8.54
CA PHE A 172 4.01 2.16 8.52
C PHE A 172 4.30 3.65 8.72
N LEU A 173 5.10 4.00 9.74
CA LEU A 173 5.49 5.39 10.01
C LEU A 173 6.28 5.99 8.85
N ASP A 174 7.14 5.19 8.22
CA ASP A 174 7.90 5.64 7.06
C ASP A 174 6.99 5.91 5.85
N THR A 175 6.05 4.99 5.57
CA THR A 175 5.06 5.15 4.50
C THR A 175 4.13 6.33 4.75
N LEU A 176 3.76 6.58 6.01
CA LEU A 176 2.93 7.71 6.40
C LEU A 176 3.69 9.03 6.27
N ALA A 177 4.95 9.07 6.67
CA ALA A 177 5.80 10.24 6.51
C ALA A 177 6.02 10.56 5.02
N GLU A 178 6.22 9.54 4.18
CA GLU A 178 6.20 9.73 2.73
C GLU A 178 4.85 10.31 2.30
N TYR A 179 3.72 9.72 2.66
CA TYR A 179 2.40 10.25 2.28
C TYR A 179 2.18 11.73 2.62
N ILE A 180 2.57 12.15 3.82
CA ILE A 180 2.38 13.52 4.29
C ILE A 180 3.30 14.50 3.57
N PHE A 181 4.56 14.12 3.36
CA PHE A 181 5.62 15.04 2.93
C PHE A 181 6.04 14.87 1.46
N GLU A 182 5.58 13.82 0.77
CA GLU A 182 5.85 13.55 -0.65
C GLU A 182 5.52 14.75 -1.55
N PRO A 183 4.37 15.44 -1.40
CA PRO A 183 4.04 16.59 -2.25
C PRO A 183 5.06 17.73 -2.21
N THR A 184 5.90 17.75 -1.17
CA THR A 184 6.94 18.78 -0.98
C THR A 184 8.34 18.26 -1.28
N GLY A 185 8.52 16.95 -1.48
CA GLY A 185 9.83 16.28 -1.59
C GLY A 185 10.69 16.32 -0.32
N VAL A 186 10.20 16.98 0.74
CA VAL A 186 10.95 17.30 1.97
C VAL A 186 11.33 16.03 2.73
N ILE A 187 10.55 14.95 2.62
CA ILE A 187 10.83 13.70 3.34
C ILE A 187 12.21 13.12 2.99
N SER A 188 12.64 13.23 1.73
CA SER A 188 13.95 12.74 1.30
C SER A 188 15.10 13.50 1.97
N HIS A 189 14.91 14.80 2.23
CA HIS A 189 15.87 15.65 2.91
C HIS A 189 15.86 15.40 4.41
N ILE A 190 14.68 15.22 5.01
CA ILE A 190 14.52 14.81 6.41
C ILE A 190 15.22 13.47 6.65
N LYS A 191 14.93 12.44 5.85
CA LYS A 191 15.55 11.11 5.94
C LYS A 191 17.07 11.20 5.82
N ARG A 192 17.59 11.95 4.84
CA ARG A 192 19.05 12.13 4.67
C ARG A 192 19.69 12.85 5.85
N ALA A 193 19.06 13.89 6.38
CA ALA A 193 19.54 14.60 7.57
C ALA A 193 19.57 13.68 8.79
N ILE A 194 18.48 12.95 9.05
CA ILE A 194 18.37 11.96 10.12
C ILE A 194 19.47 10.91 9.96
N VAL A 195 19.57 10.23 8.82
CA VAL A 195 20.58 9.19 8.59
C VAL A 195 22.01 9.73 8.76
N ARG A 196 22.30 10.93 8.27
CA ARG A 196 23.60 11.59 8.47
C ARG A 196 23.90 11.80 9.95
N ASP A 197 22.93 12.28 10.71
CA ASP A 197 23.11 12.61 12.12
C ASP A 197 23.20 11.32 12.98
N PHE A 198 22.42 10.28 12.67
CA PHE A 198 22.57 8.93 13.23
C PHE A 198 23.95 8.33 12.93
N LYS A 199 24.45 8.43 11.69
CA LYS A 199 25.78 7.96 11.32
C LYS A 199 26.87 8.70 12.11
N LYS A 200 26.75 10.02 12.28
CA LYS A 200 27.68 10.81 13.09
C LYS A 200 27.67 10.35 14.55
N GLU A 201 26.50 10.15 15.15
CA GLU A 201 26.40 9.69 16.55
C GLU A 201 26.94 8.26 16.75
N SER A 202 26.65 7.35 15.81
CA SER A 202 27.21 6.00 15.79
C SER A 202 28.74 6.02 15.69
N MET A 203 29.31 6.89 14.84
CA MET A 203 30.76 7.09 14.73
C MET A 203 31.39 7.75 15.96
N MET A 204 30.60 8.43 16.80
CA MET A 204 31.06 9.06 18.05
C MET A 204 31.04 8.11 19.25
N GLY A 205 30.78 6.82 19.04
CA GLY A 205 30.89 5.78 20.09
C GLY A 205 29.66 5.65 20.98
N PHE A 206 28.50 6.18 20.57
CA PHE A 206 27.23 5.79 21.17
C PHE A 206 26.87 4.38 20.67
N GLU A 207 26.47 3.48 21.58
CA GLU A 207 26.04 2.12 21.26
C GLU A 207 25.05 2.08 20.08
N ALA A 208 24.99 0.93 19.39
CA ALA A 208 24.11 0.70 18.26
C ALA A 208 22.72 1.33 18.49
N LEU A 209 22.44 2.41 17.76
CA LEU A 209 21.15 3.08 17.81
C LEU A 209 20.11 2.08 17.28
N PHE A 210 19.33 1.48 18.18
CA PHE A 210 18.17 0.69 17.81
C PHE A 210 17.25 1.53 16.91
N PRO A 211 16.48 0.93 15.99
CA PRO A 211 15.66 1.63 14.99
C PRO A 211 14.63 2.63 15.54
N PHE A 212 14.43 2.68 16.86
CA PHE A 212 13.55 3.60 17.57
C PHE A 212 14.26 4.56 18.54
N SER A 213 15.60 4.54 18.56
CA SER A 213 16.37 5.40 19.45
C SER A 213 16.35 6.83 18.92
N ILE A 214 15.76 7.76 19.66
CA ILE A 214 15.85 9.18 19.32
C ILE A 214 17.24 9.67 19.74
N PRO A 215 18.05 10.24 18.81
CA PRO A 215 19.34 10.84 19.11
C PRO A 215 19.28 11.76 20.33
N LYS A 216 20.24 11.64 21.26
CA LYS A 216 20.28 12.52 22.45
C LYS A 216 20.46 13.99 22.06
N SER A 217 21.03 14.26 20.88
CA SER A 217 21.13 15.60 20.31
C SER A 217 19.77 16.22 19.99
N VAL A 218 18.80 15.42 19.52
CA VAL A 218 17.44 15.87 19.22
C VAL A 218 16.65 16.17 20.50
N LEU A 219 16.87 15.41 21.57
CA LEU A 219 16.19 15.60 22.86
C LEU A 219 16.68 16.83 23.64
N LYS A 220 17.85 17.38 23.32
CA LYS A 220 18.41 18.57 23.99
C LYS A 220 17.92 19.90 23.42
N GLY A 221 17.20 19.87 22.29
CA GLY A 221 16.65 21.04 21.60
C GLY A 221 15.14 21.24 21.76
N LEU A 222 14.47 20.39 22.55
CA LEU A 222 13.07 20.52 22.99
C LEU A 222 13.04 21.01 24.44
#